data_AF-A0A925Y5D0-F1
#
_entry.id   AF-A0A925Y5D0-F1
#
_cell.length_a   1.000
_cell.length_b   1.000
_cell.length_c   1.000
_cell.angle_alpha   90.00
_cell.angle_beta   90.00
_cell.angle_gamma   90.00
#
_symmetry.space_group_name_H-M   'P 1'
#
loop_
_entity.id
_entity.type
_entity.pdbx_description
1 polymer ?
#
loop_
_entity_poly.entity_id
_entity_poly.type
_entity_poly.pdbx_seq_one_letter_code
_entity_poly.pdbx_strand_id
1 'polypeptide(L)'
;MRLLLLLALSLSIALGVGAWSALLALEQSADLGTEQVGPWLANPLAGSVEADPYSKARLARIGNLTLGVGEGVVFRATRDSAGAALRRECSYGLEGQTPPARVWTLAAFSQTGRLIQPGDGRPGWLVSRGLLRGEDNRFEIAVGPSARPGNWLAVTGEGPYVLALTLYDTPASTSSGLGDLEMPALLAKGCAVG
;
A
#
# COMPACT_ATOMS: atom_id res chain seq x y z
N MET A 1 51.18 7.57 -9.95
CA MET A 1 50.14 8.00 -8.96
C MET A 1 49.07 8.93 -9.55
N ARG A 2 49.42 10.01 -10.27
CA ARG A 2 48.43 10.97 -10.83
C ARG A 2 47.38 10.32 -11.77
N LEU A 3 47.80 9.42 -12.67
CA LEU A 3 46.88 8.70 -13.56
C LEU A 3 45.91 7.79 -12.79
N LEU A 4 46.41 7.05 -11.80
CA LEU A 4 45.60 6.16 -10.95
C LEU A 4 44.58 6.95 -10.12
N LEU A 5 44.98 8.11 -9.59
CA LEU A 5 44.07 9.02 -8.87
C LEU A 5 42.96 9.56 -9.77
N LEU A 6 43.29 9.95 -11.01
CA LEU A 6 42.29 10.44 -11.97
C LEU A 6 41.34 9.33 -12.43
N LEU A 7 41.84 8.11 -12.62
CA LEU A 7 41.03 6.93 -12.94
C LEU A 7 40.10 6.54 -11.78
N ALA A 8 40.62 6.52 -10.55
CA ALA A 8 39.80 6.24 -9.39
C ALA A 8 38.71 7.30 -9.19
N LEU A 9 39.06 8.58 -9.38
CA LEU A 9 38.11 9.69 -9.30
C LEU A 9 37.04 9.61 -10.39
N SER A 10 37.42 9.35 -11.64
CA SER A 10 36.46 9.24 -12.75
C SER A 10 35.52 8.06 -12.56
N LEU A 11 36.03 6.91 -12.12
CA LEU A 11 35.21 5.73 -11.82
C LEU A 11 34.24 6.00 -10.66
N SER A 12 34.71 6.69 -9.61
CA SER A 12 33.89 7.03 -8.44
C SER A 12 32.76 7.98 -8.82
N ILE A 13 33.03 8.98 -9.66
CA ILE A 13 32.01 9.91 -10.17
C ILE A 13 31.02 9.17 -11.07
N ALA A 14 31.50 8.36 -12.01
CA ALA A 14 30.64 7.61 -12.92
C ALA A 14 29.70 6.65 -12.18
N LEU A 15 30.24 5.88 -11.21
CA LEU A 15 29.44 4.98 -10.38
C LEU A 15 28.50 5.75 -9.45
N GLY A 16 28.96 6.84 -8.83
CA GLY A 16 28.16 7.65 -7.91
C GLY A 16 26.98 8.32 -8.61
N VAL A 17 27.23 9.01 -9.73
CA VAL A 17 26.19 9.65 -10.53
C VAL A 17 25.26 8.61 -11.16
N GLY A 18 25.81 7.51 -11.68
CA GLY A 18 25.03 6.40 -12.22
C GLY A 18 24.09 5.80 -11.18
N ALA A 19 24.60 5.44 -10.00
CA ALA A 19 23.79 4.92 -8.91
C ALA A 19 22.73 5.93 -8.43
N TRP A 20 23.09 7.20 -8.28
CA TRP A 20 22.16 8.25 -7.91
C TRP A 20 21.01 8.38 -8.92
N SER A 21 21.33 8.40 -10.22
CA SER A 21 20.32 8.51 -11.28
C SER A 21 19.36 7.30 -11.29
N ALA A 22 19.89 6.08 -11.11
CA ALA A 22 19.09 4.87 -11.04
C ALA A 22 18.14 4.89 -9.81
N LEU A 23 18.63 5.38 -8.66
CA LEU A 23 17.80 5.53 -7.47
C LEU A 23 16.65 6.51 -7.68
N LEU A 24 16.91 7.66 -8.31
CA LEU A 24 15.86 8.63 -8.64
C LEU A 24 14.80 8.05 -9.59
N ALA A 25 15.21 7.29 -10.61
CA ALA A 25 14.29 6.63 -11.53
C ALA A 25 13.42 5.58 -10.82
N LEU A 26 13.99 4.84 -9.86
CA LEU A 26 13.25 3.89 -9.04
C LEU A 26 12.32 4.55 -8.04
N GLU A 27 12.55 5.80 -7.64
CA GLU A 27 11.64 6.53 -6.76
C GLU A 27 10.48 7.16 -7.52
N GLN A 28 10.76 7.72 -8.70
CA GLN A 28 9.80 8.43 -9.56
C GLN A 28 9.00 7.53 -10.51
N SER A 29 9.41 6.27 -10.69
CA SER A 29 8.66 5.31 -11.51
C SER A 29 7.23 5.19 -10.96
N ALA A 30 6.30 5.75 -11.72
CA ALA A 30 4.89 5.44 -11.62
C ALA A 30 4.74 3.95 -11.89
N ASP A 31 3.99 3.26 -11.03
CA ASP A 31 3.74 1.83 -11.16
C ASP A 31 2.85 1.64 -12.41
N LEU A 32 3.48 1.28 -13.53
CA LEU A 32 2.82 1.18 -14.83
C LEU A 32 1.83 0.00 -14.78
N GLY A 33 0.62 0.20 -15.29
CA GLY A 33 -0.45 -0.80 -15.15
C GLY A 33 -1.18 -0.74 -13.80
N THR A 34 -1.04 0.36 -13.06
CA THR A 34 -1.92 0.63 -11.91
C THR A 34 -3.31 1.01 -12.39
N GLU A 35 -4.31 0.27 -11.94
CA GLU A 35 -5.72 0.57 -12.12
C GLU A 35 -6.29 1.23 -10.85
N GLN A 36 -7.17 2.21 -11.05
CA GLN A 36 -7.81 2.95 -9.96
C GLN A 36 -9.29 2.54 -9.84
N VAL A 37 -9.69 2.15 -8.63
CA VAL A 37 -11.08 1.83 -8.27
C VAL A 37 -11.45 2.64 -7.03
N GLY A 38 -12.09 3.79 -7.23
CA GLY A 38 -12.35 4.76 -6.17
C GLY A 38 -11.04 5.29 -5.54
N PRO A 39 -10.86 5.22 -4.21
CA PRO A 39 -9.61 5.65 -3.56
C PRO A 39 -8.47 4.62 -3.67
N TRP A 40 -8.73 3.44 -4.25
CA TRP A 40 -7.81 2.33 -4.29
C TRP A 40 -7.06 2.24 -5.61
N LEU A 41 -5.77 1.92 -5.51
CA LEU A 41 -4.85 1.68 -6.61
C LEU A 41 -4.33 0.25 -6.51
N ALA A 42 -4.36 -0.51 -7.61
CA ALA A 42 -3.79 -1.84 -7.67
C ALA A 42 -3.09 -2.09 -9.00
N ASN A 43 -1.97 -2.81 -8.96
CA ASN A 43 -1.32 -3.35 -10.15
C ASN A 43 -1.44 -4.88 -10.12
N PRO A 44 -2.39 -5.48 -10.86
CA PRO A 44 -2.59 -6.95 -10.87
C PRO A 44 -1.41 -7.69 -11.50
N LEU A 45 -0.65 -7.03 -12.37
CA LEU A 45 0.47 -7.63 -13.08
C LEU A 45 1.79 -7.54 -12.30
N ALA A 46 1.83 -6.90 -11.13
CA ALA A 46 3.06 -6.68 -10.36
C ALA A 46 3.78 -7.99 -9.96
N GLY A 47 3.06 -9.10 -9.82
CA GLY A 47 3.62 -10.44 -9.55
C GLY A 47 3.76 -11.35 -10.78
N SER A 48 3.52 -10.84 -11.98
CA SER A 48 3.60 -11.59 -13.24
C SER A 48 5.01 -11.55 -13.86
N VAL A 49 5.25 -12.39 -14.87
CA VAL A 49 6.49 -12.32 -15.67
C VAL A 49 6.53 -11.03 -16.49
N GLU A 50 5.36 -10.48 -16.81
CA GLU A 50 5.13 -9.27 -17.57
C GLU A 50 5.27 -7.99 -16.73
N ALA A 51 5.51 -8.09 -15.41
CA ALA A 51 5.73 -6.93 -14.55
C ALA A 51 6.89 -6.07 -15.09
N ASP A 52 6.69 -4.75 -15.10
CA ASP A 52 7.66 -3.83 -15.68
C ASP A 52 9.00 -3.87 -14.91
N PRO A 53 10.13 -3.58 -15.58
CA PRO A 53 11.45 -3.66 -14.96
C PRO A 53 11.63 -2.78 -13.72
N TYR A 54 10.95 -1.62 -13.65
CA TYR A 54 11.07 -0.70 -12.52
C TYR A 54 10.30 -1.22 -11.31
N SER A 55 9.10 -1.78 -11.50
CA SER A 55 8.35 -2.44 -10.44
C SER A 55 9.08 -3.66 -9.90
N LYS A 56 9.69 -4.50 -10.76
CA LYS A 56 10.56 -5.60 -10.32
C LYS A 56 11.73 -5.13 -9.46
N ALA A 57 12.43 -4.08 -9.89
CA ALA A 57 13.55 -3.52 -9.14
C ALA A 57 13.11 -2.87 -7.81
N ARG A 58 11.96 -2.20 -7.78
CA ARG A 58 11.37 -1.62 -6.57
C ARG A 58 10.97 -2.70 -5.57
N LEU A 59 10.30 -3.77 -6.02
CA LEU A 59 9.95 -4.94 -5.21
C LEU A 59 11.19 -5.60 -4.61
N ALA A 60 12.23 -5.82 -5.42
CA ALA A 60 13.50 -6.38 -4.96
C ALA A 60 14.16 -5.51 -3.87
N ARG A 61 14.04 -4.18 -3.96
CA ARG A 61 14.54 -3.23 -2.94
C ARG A 61 13.74 -3.23 -1.66
N ILE A 62 12.41 -3.27 -1.74
CA ILE A 62 11.53 -3.30 -0.57
C ILE A 62 11.63 -4.66 0.14
N GLY A 63 11.98 -5.73 -0.59
CA GLY A 63 12.13 -7.07 -0.05
C GLY A 63 10.81 -7.72 0.35
N ASN A 64 9.70 -7.22 -0.20
CA ASN A 64 8.37 -7.77 0.07
C ASN A 64 8.00 -8.76 -1.02
N LEU A 65 7.54 -9.95 -0.64
CA LEU A 65 7.08 -10.96 -1.59
C LEU A 65 5.81 -10.43 -2.28
N THR A 66 5.86 -10.34 -3.60
CA THR A 66 4.68 -10.00 -4.41
C THR A 66 3.84 -11.24 -4.59
N LEU A 67 2.51 -11.08 -4.50
CA LEU A 67 1.59 -12.16 -4.82
C LEU A 67 1.58 -12.36 -6.33
N GLY A 68 1.70 -13.61 -6.76
CA GLY A 68 1.56 -13.98 -8.17
C GLY A 68 0.14 -13.80 -8.67
N VAL A 69 -0.02 -13.83 -10.00
CA VAL A 69 -1.34 -13.82 -10.64
C VAL A 69 -2.14 -15.05 -10.16
N GLY A 70 -3.35 -14.82 -9.66
CA GLY A 70 -4.20 -15.88 -9.07
C GLY A 70 -3.95 -16.15 -7.59
N GLU A 71 -2.80 -15.74 -7.02
CA GLU A 71 -2.54 -15.87 -5.58
C GLU A 71 -3.19 -14.74 -4.78
N GLY A 72 -3.22 -13.53 -5.35
CA GLY A 72 -3.89 -12.38 -4.75
C GLY A 72 -3.49 -11.04 -5.35
N VAL A 73 -4.02 -9.96 -4.76
CA VAL A 73 -3.80 -8.58 -5.21
C VAL A 73 -3.76 -7.64 -4.01
N VAL A 74 -2.91 -6.61 -4.07
CA VAL A 74 -2.81 -5.58 -3.04
C VAL A 74 -3.38 -4.27 -3.58
N PHE A 75 -4.46 -3.82 -2.97
CA PHE A 75 -5.02 -2.48 -3.17
C PHE A 75 -4.38 -1.51 -2.19
N ARG A 76 -3.95 -0.35 -2.68
CA ARG A 76 -3.32 0.71 -1.90
C ARG A 76 -4.13 1.99 -2.01
N ALA A 77 -4.42 2.61 -0.89
CA ALA A 77 -5.00 3.95 -0.83
C ALA A 77 -4.00 4.92 -0.19
N THR A 78 -3.76 6.05 -0.84
CA THR A 78 -3.02 7.21 -0.31
C THR A 78 -3.92 8.43 -0.12
N ARG A 79 -5.17 8.32 -0.58
CA ARG A 79 -6.20 9.34 -0.50
C ARG A 79 -7.50 8.72 0.00
N ASP A 80 -8.34 9.53 0.61
CA ASP A 80 -9.71 9.16 0.93
C ASP A 80 -10.61 9.20 -0.33
N SER A 81 -11.87 8.79 -0.18
CA SER A 81 -12.87 8.79 -1.26
C SER A 81 -13.21 10.20 -1.79
N ALA A 82 -12.86 11.27 -1.07
CA ALA A 82 -13.01 12.66 -1.53
C ALA A 82 -11.73 13.20 -2.22
N GLY A 83 -10.66 12.39 -2.29
CA GLY A 83 -9.39 12.74 -2.92
C GLY A 83 -8.39 13.44 -1.99
N ALA A 84 -8.71 13.65 -0.70
CA ALA A 84 -7.80 14.24 0.27
C ALA A 84 -6.72 13.22 0.68
N ALA A 85 -5.48 13.67 0.86
CA ALA A 85 -4.38 12.78 1.23
C ALA A 85 -4.57 12.18 2.63
N LEU A 86 -4.26 10.90 2.77
CA LEU A 86 -4.32 10.21 4.06
C LEU A 86 -3.20 10.68 4.97
N ARG A 87 -3.54 10.99 6.22
CA ARG A 87 -2.61 11.43 7.28
C ARG A 87 -2.79 10.62 8.55
N ARG A 88 -1.69 10.24 9.20
CA ARG A 88 -1.66 9.32 10.35
C ARG A 88 -2.35 9.88 11.60
N GLU A 89 -2.34 11.20 11.74
CA GLU A 89 -3.00 11.98 12.79
C GLU A 89 -4.51 12.13 12.57
N CYS A 90 -5.04 11.65 11.45
CA CYS A 90 -6.46 11.71 11.13
C CYS A 90 -7.14 10.35 11.30
N SER A 91 -8.45 10.41 11.54
CA SER A 91 -9.33 9.26 11.64
C SER A 91 -10.18 9.12 10.38
N TYR A 92 -10.29 7.87 9.92
CA TYR A 92 -11.04 7.48 8.73
C TYR A 92 -11.98 6.32 9.08
N GLY A 93 -13.11 6.25 8.39
CA GLY A 93 -14.01 5.11 8.41
C GLY A 93 -13.87 4.36 7.09
N LEU A 94 -13.53 3.08 7.16
CA LEU A 94 -13.54 2.18 6.03
C LEU A 94 -14.81 1.34 6.06
N GLU A 95 -15.70 1.56 5.09
CA GLU A 95 -17.08 1.06 5.12
C GLU A 95 -17.45 0.36 3.82
N GLY A 96 -18.14 -0.78 3.91
CA GLY A 96 -18.69 -1.48 2.75
C GLY A 96 -18.33 -2.96 2.71
N GLN A 97 -18.06 -3.44 1.51
CA GLN A 97 -17.67 -4.83 1.24
C GLN A 97 -16.33 -4.85 0.50
N THR A 98 -15.69 -6.01 0.48
CA THR A 98 -14.54 -6.27 -0.39
C THR A 98 -14.96 -7.17 -1.53
N PRO A 99 -14.21 -7.18 -2.64
CA PRO A 99 -14.33 -8.23 -3.64
C PRO A 99 -14.25 -9.63 -3.01
N PRO A 100 -14.84 -10.65 -3.67
CA PRO A 100 -14.76 -12.03 -3.20
C PRO A 100 -13.28 -12.45 -3.11
N ALA A 101 -12.90 -12.94 -1.93
CA ALA A 101 -11.57 -13.45 -1.63
C ALA A 101 -11.68 -14.47 -0.50
N ARG A 102 -10.79 -15.46 -0.46
CA ARG A 102 -10.77 -16.44 0.65
C ARG A 102 -10.48 -15.77 1.99
N VAL A 103 -9.53 -14.84 2.00
CA VAL A 103 -9.14 -14.04 3.16
C VAL A 103 -8.58 -12.71 2.68
N TRP A 104 -8.72 -11.68 3.51
CA TRP A 104 -8.04 -10.41 3.26
C TRP A 104 -7.46 -9.83 4.53
N THR A 105 -6.45 -8.98 4.36
CA THR A 105 -5.79 -8.24 5.44
C THR A 105 -5.79 -6.75 5.18
N LEU A 106 -5.83 -5.96 6.24
CA LEU A 106 -5.74 -4.51 6.19
C LEU A 106 -4.63 -4.04 7.13
N ALA A 107 -3.69 -3.24 6.61
CA ALA A 107 -2.58 -2.71 7.40
C ALA A 107 -2.11 -1.35 6.87
N ALA A 108 -1.49 -0.56 7.75
CA ALA A 108 -0.97 0.77 7.42
C ALA A 108 0.56 0.72 7.21
N PHE A 109 1.03 1.35 6.14
CA PHE A 109 2.44 1.39 5.75
C PHE A 109 2.91 2.84 5.57
N SER A 110 4.19 3.09 5.80
CA SER A 110 4.83 4.35 5.40
C SER A 110 4.88 4.46 3.86
N GLN A 111 5.13 5.68 3.35
CA GLN A 111 5.41 5.88 1.92
C GLN A 111 6.62 5.08 1.41
N THR A 112 7.51 4.66 2.31
CA THR A 112 8.67 3.82 1.99
C THR A 112 8.36 2.32 2.03
N GLY A 113 7.09 1.93 2.27
CA GLY A 113 6.65 0.53 2.27
C GLY A 113 6.93 -0.23 3.56
N ARG A 114 7.27 0.45 4.66
CA ARG A 114 7.47 -0.18 5.97
C ARG A 114 6.16 -0.20 6.76
N LEU A 115 5.87 -1.31 7.43
CA LEU A 115 4.69 -1.42 8.30
C LEU A 115 4.76 -0.37 9.41
N ILE A 116 3.68 0.37 9.62
CA ILE A 116 3.55 1.30 10.75
C ILE A 116 3.26 0.48 12.00
N GLN A 117 4.14 0.57 13.00
CA GLN A 117 3.97 -0.17 14.24
C GLN A 117 2.91 0.52 15.12
N PRO A 118 1.85 -0.20 15.52
CA PRO A 118 0.70 0.40 16.22
C PRO A 118 1.02 0.79 17.66
N GLY A 119 2.17 0.38 18.21
CA GLY A 119 2.49 0.45 19.64
C GLY A 119 1.94 -0.75 20.41
N ASP A 120 2.40 -0.91 21.65
CA ASP A 120 2.10 -2.10 22.46
C ASP A 120 0.59 -2.28 22.70
N GLY A 121 0.11 -3.51 22.49
CA GLY A 121 -1.29 -3.89 22.72
C GLY A 121 -2.32 -3.31 21.74
N ARG A 122 -1.88 -2.63 20.67
CA ARG A 122 -2.77 -2.01 19.69
C ARG A 122 -2.82 -2.81 18.38
N PRO A 123 -3.98 -2.91 17.71
CA PRO A 123 -4.12 -3.70 16.48
C PRO A 123 -3.46 -3.00 15.29
N GLY A 124 -2.32 -3.51 14.80
CA GLY A 124 -1.58 -2.97 13.66
C GLY A 124 -1.95 -3.56 12.30
N TRP A 125 -2.75 -4.62 12.31
CA TRP A 125 -3.30 -5.25 11.12
C TRP A 125 -4.61 -5.93 11.47
N LEU A 126 -5.52 -6.02 10.50
CA LEU A 126 -6.77 -6.75 10.62
C LEU A 126 -6.79 -7.92 9.64
N VAL A 127 -7.49 -8.99 10.00
CA VAL A 127 -7.70 -10.17 9.16
C VAL A 127 -9.20 -10.41 9.05
N SER A 128 -9.69 -10.67 7.83
CA SER A 128 -11.12 -10.75 7.53
C SER A 128 -11.94 -11.71 8.41
N ARG A 129 -11.30 -12.78 8.89
CA ARG A 129 -11.90 -13.82 9.74
C ARG A 129 -12.22 -13.36 11.17
N GLY A 130 -11.57 -12.30 11.66
CA GLY A 130 -11.76 -11.77 13.01
C GLY A 130 -12.61 -10.49 13.05
N LEU A 131 -13.19 -10.07 11.93
CA LEU A 131 -13.97 -8.84 11.85
C LEU A 131 -15.40 -9.05 12.30
N LEU A 132 -15.91 -8.05 13.01
CA LEU A 132 -17.33 -7.86 13.26
C LEU A 132 -18.00 -7.35 11.98
N ARG A 133 -19.14 -7.93 11.62
CA ARG A 133 -19.91 -7.59 10.43
C ARG A 133 -21.36 -7.34 10.78
N GLY A 134 -22.02 -6.51 9.99
CA GLY A 134 -23.47 -6.33 10.02
C GLY A 134 -24.21 -7.54 9.45
N GLU A 135 -25.53 -7.54 9.57
CA GLU A 135 -26.40 -8.60 9.05
C GLU A 135 -26.32 -8.74 7.51
N ASP A 136 -25.99 -7.64 6.83
CA ASP A 136 -25.78 -7.57 5.38
C ASP A 136 -24.34 -7.88 4.95
N ASN A 137 -23.53 -8.46 5.84
CA ASN A 137 -22.13 -8.81 5.64
C ASN A 137 -21.17 -7.62 5.37
N ARG A 138 -21.66 -6.38 5.50
CA ARG A 138 -20.84 -5.18 5.45
C ARG A 138 -20.00 -5.05 6.72
N PHE A 139 -18.83 -4.44 6.58
CA PHE A 139 -18.00 -4.06 7.70
C PHE A 139 -17.84 -2.54 7.77
N GLU A 140 -17.65 -2.07 9.00
CA GLU A 140 -17.15 -0.74 9.30
C GLU A 140 -15.87 -0.92 10.11
N ILE A 141 -14.80 -0.25 9.68
CA ILE A 141 -13.50 -0.26 10.35
C ILE A 141 -13.08 1.18 10.61
N ALA A 142 -12.85 1.51 11.87
CA ALA A 142 -12.20 2.75 12.23
C ALA A 142 -10.69 2.64 11.99
N VAL A 143 -10.09 3.59 11.28
CA VAL A 143 -8.66 3.65 11.01
C VAL A 143 -8.13 4.97 11.56
N GLY A 144 -7.19 4.93 12.51
CA GLY A 144 -6.62 6.15 13.07
C GLY A 144 -5.95 5.98 14.43
N PRO A 145 -5.50 7.08 15.05
CA PRO A 145 -4.70 7.05 16.28
C PRO A 145 -5.54 6.80 17.54
N SER A 146 -6.83 7.14 17.50
CA SER A 146 -7.75 7.01 18.64
C SER A 146 -8.45 5.67 18.65
N ALA A 147 -8.44 5.01 19.80
CA ALA A 147 -9.15 3.75 20.00
C ALA A 147 -10.66 3.89 19.74
N ARG A 148 -11.23 2.89 19.07
CA ARG A 148 -12.66 2.80 18.77
C ARG A 148 -13.19 1.41 19.10
N PRO A 149 -14.46 1.30 19.54
CA PRO A 149 -15.09 0.01 19.73
C PRO A 149 -15.27 -0.71 18.39
N GLY A 150 -15.34 -2.04 18.45
CA GLY A 150 -15.52 -2.88 17.27
C GLY A 150 -14.24 -3.05 16.47
N ASN A 151 -14.32 -2.94 15.15
CA ASN A 151 -13.16 -3.09 14.28
C ASN A 151 -12.37 -1.79 14.26
N TRP A 152 -11.14 -1.83 14.78
CA TRP A 152 -10.25 -0.68 14.79
C TRP A 152 -8.84 -1.08 14.33
N LEU A 153 -8.29 -0.30 13.40
CA LEU A 153 -6.89 -0.36 12.97
C LEU A 153 -6.16 0.84 13.56
N ALA A 154 -5.21 0.58 14.44
CA ALA A 154 -4.40 1.62 15.07
C ALA A 154 -3.33 2.13 14.10
N VAL A 155 -3.32 3.44 13.88
CA VAL A 155 -2.30 4.14 13.08
C VAL A 155 -1.62 5.17 13.96
N THR A 156 -0.29 5.11 14.05
CA THR A 156 0.51 5.96 14.95
C THR A 156 1.45 6.90 14.20
N GLY A 157 1.80 8.01 14.86
CA GLY A 157 2.67 9.06 14.32
C GLY A 157 1.92 10.06 13.43
N GLU A 158 2.68 10.84 12.67
CA GLU A 158 2.16 11.98 11.89
C GLU A 158 2.63 11.96 10.43
N GLY A 159 1.89 12.60 9.54
CA GLY A 159 2.20 12.73 8.13
C GLY A 159 1.59 11.62 7.26
N PRO A 160 1.99 11.53 5.99
CA PRO A 160 1.33 10.67 5.00
C PRO A 160 1.60 9.18 5.22
N TYR A 161 0.61 8.35 4.88
CA TYR A 161 0.72 6.90 4.90
C TYR A 161 -0.04 6.24 3.75
N VAL A 162 0.21 4.95 3.55
CA VAL A 162 -0.48 4.09 2.59
C VAL A 162 -1.32 3.09 3.38
N LEU A 163 -2.61 3.04 3.12
CA LEU A 163 -3.46 1.96 3.60
C LEU A 163 -3.44 0.83 2.57
N ALA A 164 -3.08 -0.39 2.99
CA ALA A 164 -2.99 -1.54 2.11
C ALA A 164 -4.05 -2.59 2.48
N LEU A 165 -4.91 -2.91 1.52
CA LEU A 165 -5.88 -3.99 1.56
C LEU A 165 -5.40 -5.12 0.65
N THR A 166 -5.00 -6.25 1.24
CA THR A 166 -4.50 -7.40 0.50
C THR A 166 -5.56 -8.48 0.43
N LEU A 167 -5.96 -8.87 -0.77
CA LEU A 167 -6.90 -9.95 -1.02
C LEU A 167 -6.12 -11.21 -1.45
N TYR A 168 -6.38 -12.34 -0.81
CA TYR A 168 -5.74 -13.62 -1.12
C TYR A 168 -6.74 -14.60 -1.73
N ASP A 169 -6.30 -15.36 -2.73
CA ASP A 169 -7.12 -16.32 -3.49
C ASP A 169 -8.41 -15.63 -3.96
N THR A 170 -8.23 -14.67 -4.89
CA THR A 170 -9.29 -13.80 -5.39
C THR A 170 -9.28 -13.69 -6.91
N PRO A 171 -10.46 -13.72 -7.58
CA PRO A 171 -10.55 -13.44 -9.01
C PRO A 171 -10.15 -12.00 -9.36
N ALA A 172 -10.17 -11.07 -8.40
CA ALA A 172 -9.74 -9.68 -8.58
C ALA A 172 -8.24 -9.55 -8.93
N SER A 173 -7.46 -10.63 -8.76
CA SER A 173 -6.05 -10.70 -9.19
C SER A 173 -5.89 -10.91 -10.70
N THR A 174 -6.98 -11.18 -11.43
CA THR A 174 -6.99 -11.26 -12.89
C THR A 174 -7.29 -9.89 -13.49
N SER A 175 -6.61 -9.53 -14.57
CA SER A 175 -6.69 -8.19 -15.18
C SER A 175 -8.07 -7.84 -15.77
N SER A 176 -8.96 -8.82 -15.95
CA SER A 176 -10.19 -8.67 -16.74
C SER A 176 -11.40 -8.13 -15.96
N GLY A 177 -11.24 -7.67 -14.71
CA GLY A 177 -12.39 -7.39 -13.85
C GLY A 177 -12.19 -6.37 -12.75
N LEU A 178 -11.14 -5.53 -12.78
CA LEU A 178 -10.88 -4.55 -11.72
C LEU A 178 -11.85 -3.37 -11.71
N GLY A 179 -12.29 -2.90 -12.89
CA GLY A 179 -13.15 -1.71 -13.02
C GLY A 179 -14.54 -1.82 -12.38
N ASP A 180 -15.11 -3.02 -12.27
CA ASP A 180 -16.44 -3.28 -11.72
C ASP A 180 -16.40 -3.83 -10.28
N LEU A 181 -15.24 -3.79 -9.62
CA LEU A 181 -15.12 -4.29 -8.24
C LEU A 181 -15.82 -3.37 -7.26
N GLU A 182 -16.72 -3.95 -6.46
CA GLU A 182 -17.20 -3.29 -5.25
C GLU A 182 -16.07 -3.22 -4.22
N MET A 183 -15.52 -2.02 -4.09
CA MET A 183 -14.47 -1.70 -3.12
C MET A 183 -15.05 -0.91 -1.93
N PRO A 184 -14.47 -1.08 -0.73
CA PRO A 184 -14.93 -0.34 0.44
C PRO A 184 -14.57 1.15 0.30
N ALA A 185 -15.48 2.03 0.73
CA ALA A 185 -15.27 3.46 0.73
C ALA A 185 -14.41 3.88 1.94
N LEU A 186 -13.52 4.85 1.74
CA LEU A 186 -12.65 5.39 2.78
C LEU A 186 -13.05 6.83 3.07
N LEU A 187 -13.75 7.06 4.17
CA LEU A 187 -14.37 8.33 4.52
C LEU A 187 -13.57 9.04 5.61
N ALA A 188 -13.23 10.31 5.41
CA ALA A 188 -12.64 11.13 6.47
C ALA A 188 -13.64 11.35 7.61
N LYS A 189 -13.23 11.07 8.85
CA LYS A 189 -14.05 11.32 10.06
C LYS A 189 -13.57 12.54 10.86
N GLY A 190 -12.32 12.94 10.67
CA GLY A 190 -11.73 14.14 11.27
C GLY A 190 -10.28 13.94 11.65
N CYS A 191 -9.55 15.04 11.82
CA CYS A 191 -8.16 15.00 12.28
C CYS A 191 -8.10 15.38 13.76
N ALA A 192 -7.28 14.67 14.53
CA ALA A 192 -6.92 15.15 15.86
C ALA A 192 -6.10 16.43 15.64
N VAL A 193 -6.72 17.57 15.89
CA VAL A 193 -6.05 18.86 15.84
C VAL A 193 -5.09 18.87 17.03
N GLY A 194 -3.79 18.83 16.75
CA GLY A 194 -2.77 19.19 17.73
C GLY A 194 -2.78 20.69 17.98
#